data_AF-A0A2N2GM39-F1
#
_entry.id   AF-A0A2N2GM39-F1
#
_cell.length_a   1.000
_cell.length_b   1.000
_cell.length_c   1.000
_cell.angle_alpha   90.00
_cell.angle_beta   90.00
_cell.angle_gamma   90.00
#
_symmetry.space_group_name_H-M   'P 1'
#
loop_
_entity.id
_entity.type
_entity.pdbx_description
1 polymer ?
#
loop_
_entity_poly.entity_id
_entity_poly.type
_entity_poly.pdbx_seq_one_letter_code
_entity_poly.pdbx_strand_id
1 'polypeptide(L)'
;MLADPQWQEFIALLSPAGNLAELSGLLAGPAATFPEAPAYLADLARLELALYRTGQEGSSLPAEVEQRTINPSLQLLHSSWSVLPALLGEDGGEPGPHPEMILVWRDPATGTPRAQAAAQEDLLALKLVAEGIEPRQAAALGELPVGAVLAALERATDKGILLAPPSRIRREAESFPLTAAVEPRFLSAGVFTLQWHITQVCDLHCKHCYDRSDRAPLPLARGLAVLDDLLAFCQSRHVRGQVSFSGGNPLLYPHFLRASPAPAGHPETGLLSGKP
;
A
#
# COMPACT_ATOMS: atom_id res chain seq x y z
N MET A 1 -16.15 29.37 -0.45
CA MET A 1 -17.12 29.02 0.61
C MET A 1 -18.23 30.06 0.56
N LEU A 2 -19.49 29.65 0.69
CA LEU A 2 -20.69 30.50 0.54
C LEU A 2 -20.62 31.75 1.44
N ALA A 3 -21.24 32.87 1.03
CA ALA A 3 -21.31 34.06 1.88
C ALA A 3 -22.22 33.81 3.11
N ASP A 4 -21.95 34.49 4.23
CA ASP A 4 -22.68 34.33 5.52
C ASP A 4 -24.22 34.29 5.42
N PRO A 5 -24.90 35.20 4.69
CA PRO A 5 -26.36 35.14 4.54
C PRO A 5 -26.84 33.96 3.70
N GLN A 6 -26.05 33.53 2.71
CA GLN A 6 -26.35 32.37 1.89
C GLN A 6 -26.16 31.06 2.68
N TRP A 7 -25.24 31.05 3.64
CA TRP A 7 -25.03 29.94 4.56
C TRP A 7 -26.22 29.73 5.50
N GLN A 8 -26.86 30.81 5.95
CA GLN A 8 -28.07 30.74 6.78
C GLN A 8 -29.27 30.18 6.00
N GLU A 9 -29.49 30.63 4.76
CA GLU A 9 -30.53 30.09 3.88
C GLU A 9 -30.27 28.61 3.54
N PHE A 10 -29.01 28.25 3.30
CA PHE A 10 -28.57 26.88 3.07
C PHE A 10 -28.86 25.98 4.27
N ILE A 11 -28.50 26.40 5.49
CA ILE A 11 -28.79 25.66 6.73
C ILE A 11 -30.31 25.52 6.94
N ALA A 12 -31.09 26.57 6.69
CA ALA A 12 -32.54 26.53 6.84
C ALA A 12 -33.19 25.50 5.90
N LEU A 13 -32.67 25.35 4.68
CA LEU A 13 -33.17 24.39 3.70
C LEU A 13 -32.79 22.95 4.04
N LEU A 14 -31.67 22.75 4.74
CA LEU A 14 -31.21 21.46 5.25
C LEU A 14 -31.78 21.11 6.63
N SER A 15 -32.44 22.05 7.31
CA SER A 15 -33.07 21.88 8.61
C SER A 15 -34.05 20.69 8.73
N PRO A 16 -34.70 20.17 7.65
CA PRO A 16 -35.49 18.96 7.76
C PRO A 16 -34.68 17.69 8.07
N ALA A 17 -33.35 17.70 7.88
CA ALA A 17 -32.50 16.56 8.20
C ALA A 17 -32.32 16.41 9.71
N GLY A 18 -32.77 15.28 10.27
CA GLY A 18 -32.59 14.93 11.67
C GLY A 18 -31.22 14.29 11.98
N ASN A 19 -30.44 13.96 10.96
CA ASN A 19 -29.08 13.41 11.10
C ASN A 19 -28.21 13.67 9.84
N LEU A 20 -26.92 13.39 9.95
CA LEU A 20 -25.95 13.62 8.86
C LEU A 20 -26.20 12.75 7.62
N ALA A 21 -26.84 11.58 7.77
CA ALA A 21 -27.18 10.71 6.65
C ALA A 21 -28.29 11.32 5.78
N GLU A 22 -29.32 11.84 6.43
CA GLU A 22 -30.42 12.54 5.78
C GLU A 22 -29.93 13.82 5.10
N LEU A 23 -29.01 14.55 5.73
CA LEU A 23 -28.41 15.75 5.15
C LEU A 23 -27.63 15.43 3.87
N SER A 24 -26.79 14.39 3.88
CA SER A 24 -26.08 13.93 2.67
C SER A 24 -27.04 13.44 1.58
N GLY A 25 -28.11 12.74 1.96
CA GLY A 25 -29.15 12.28 1.04
C GLY A 25 -29.91 13.43 0.38
N LEU A 26 -30.25 14.49 1.14
CA LEU A 26 -30.88 15.70 0.61
C LEU A 26 -29.97 16.39 -0.43
N LEU A 27 -28.68 16.50 -0.14
CA LEU A 27 -27.70 17.10 -1.07
C LEU A 27 -27.49 16.25 -2.34
N ALA A 28 -27.69 14.94 -2.27
CA ALA A 28 -27.60 14.05 -3.44
C ALA A 28 -28.86 14.07 -4.33
N GLY A 29 -29.96 14.67 -3.87
CA GLY A 29 -31.21 14.73 -4.62
C GLY A 29 -31.15 15.71 -5.79
N PRO A 30 -31.69 15.38 -6.98
CA PRO A 30 -31.70 16.28 -8.15
C PRO A 30 -32.51 17.57 -7.92
N ALA A 31 -33.33 17.63 -6.87
CA ALA A 31 -34.08 18.81 -6.47
C ALA A 31 -33.27 19.78 -5.58
N ALA A 32 -32.12 19.37 -5.05
CA ALA A 32 -31.22 20.21 -4.27
C ALA A 32 -30.29 21.00 -5.21
N THR A 33 -30.86 21.67 -6.21
CA THR A 33 -30.12 22.62 -7.04
C THR A 33 -30.04 23.96 -6.31
N PHE A 34 -28.91 24.20 -5.68
CA PHE A 34 -28.54 25.51 -5.16
C PHE A 34 -27.80 26.26 -6.28
N PRO A 35 -28.36 27.36 -6.82
CA PRO A 35 -27.80 28.05 -8.00
C PRO A 35 -26.35 28.52 -7.83
N GLU A 36 -25.93 28.76 -6.59
CA GLU A 36 -24.59 29.25 -6.25
C GLU A 36 -23.70 28.21 -5.54
N ALA A 37 -24.19 26.99 -5.31
CA ALA A 37 -23.37 25.94 -4.74
C ALA A 37 -22.43 25.35 -5.80
N PRO A 38 -21.21 24.94 -5.41
CA PRO A 38 -20.35 24.18 -6.30
C PRO A 38 -21.03 22.87 -6.72
N ALA A 39 -20.93 22.52 -8.01
CA ALA A 39 -21.60 21.33 -8.56
C ALA A 39 -21.07 20.00 -7.97
N TYR A 40 -19.91 20.02 -7.31
CA TYR A 40 -19.34 18.88 -6.58
C TYR A 40 -19.81 18.76 -5.12
N LEU A 41 -20.65 19.68 -4.61
CA LEU A 41 -21.05 19.73 -3.21
C LEU A 41 -21.69 18.42 -2.72
N ALA A 42 -22.52 17.80 -3.55
CA ALA A 42 -23.18 16.54 -3.20
C ALA A 42 -22.15 15.40 -3.00
N ASP A 43 -21.14 15.32 -3.86
CA ASP A 43 -20.11 14.28 -3.81
C ASP A 43 -19.16 14.52 -2.64
N LEU A 44 -18.83 15.80 -2.38
CA LEU A 44 -18.06 16.22 -1.21
C LEU A 44 -18.79 15.87 0.10
N ALA A 45 -20.08 16.17 0.20
CA ALA A 45 -20.87 15.84 1.39
C ALA A 45 -20.97 14.33 1.64
N ARG A 46 -21.03 13.50 0.58
CA ARG A 46 -20.96 12.03 0.71
C ARG A 46 -19.60 11.57 1.24
N LEU A 47 -18.51 12.16 0.75
CA LEU A 47 -17.16 11.88 1.22
C LEU A 47 -16.98 12.27 2.70
N GLU A 48 -17.40 13.48 3.10
CA GLU A 48 -17.34 13.95 4.48
C GLU A 48 -18.15 13.06 5.43
N LEU A 49 -19.36 12.66 5.03
CA LEU A 49 -20.17 11.73 5.80
C LEU A 49 -19.47 10.37 5.98
N ALA A 50 -18.84 9.85 4.93
CA ALA A 50 -18.12 8.58 4.99
C ALA A 50 -16.90 8.67 5.93
N LEU A 51 -16.15 9.77 5.87
CA LEU A 51 -15.04 10.04 6.79
C LEU A 51 -15.52 10.15 8.24
N TYR A 52 -16.60 10.89 8.48
CA TYR A 52 -17.21 11.02 9.80
C TYR A 52 -17.63 9.66 10.35
N ARG A 53 -18.37 8.85 9.57
CA ARG A 53 -18.79 7.51 9.98
C ARG A 53 -17.60 6.60 10.27
N THR A 54 -16.60 6.60 9.41
CA THR A 54 -15.36 5.82 9.60
C THR A 54 -14.60 6.23 10.87
N GLY A 55 -14.71 7.50 11.29
CA GLY A 55 -14.15 8.00 12.55
C GLY A 55 -15.00 7.72 13.79
N GLN A 56 -16.32 7.62 13.65
CA GLN A 56 -17.27 7.38 14.74
C GLN A 56 -17.59 5.90 14.97
N GLU A 57 -17.53 5.07 13.93
CA GLU A 57 -17.83 3.65 14.01
C GLU A 57 -16.83 2.97 14.95
N GLY A 58 -17.34 2.53 16.09
CA GLY A 58 -16.65 1.71 17.08
C GLY A 58 -16.29 0.30 16.60
N SER A 59 -16.15 0.08 15.29
CA SER A 59 -15.52 -1.11 14.75
C SER A 59 -14.05 -1.08 15.14
N SER A 60 -13.72 -1.73 16.26
CA SER A 60 -12.34 -2.03 16.60
C SER A 60 -11.74 -2.81 15.43
N LEU A 61 -10.80 -2.19 14.72
CA LEU A 61 -9.99 -2.92 13.75
C LEU A 61 -9.39 -4.13 14.45
N PRO A 62 -9.38 -5.31 13.82
CA PRO A 62 -8.78 -6.48 14.43
C PRO A 62 -7.31 -6.19 14.74
N ALA A 63 -6.89 -6.46 15.97
CA ALA A 63 -5.52 -6.20 16.42
C ALA A 63 -4.51 -7.03 15.60
N GLU A 64 -4.90 -8.25 15.23
CA GLU A 64 -4.14 -9.13 14.36
C GLU A 64 -5.11 -9.88 13.42
N VAL A 65 -4.61 -10.26 12.25
CA VAL A 65 -5.32 -11.09 11.27
C VAL A 65 -4.48 -12.32 10.98
N GLU A 66 -5.12 -13.45 10.68
CA GLU A 66 -4.40 -14.70 10.36
C GLU A 66 -3.86 -14.72 8.92
N GLN A 67 -4.58 -14.04 8.03
CA GLN A 67 -4.27 -13.94 6.60
C GLN A 67 -4.53 -12.51 6.14
N ARG A 68 -3.93 -12.15 4.99
CA ARG A 68 -4.14 -10.84 4.38
C ARG A 68 -5.62 -10.66 4.04
N THR A 69 -6.21 -9.58 4.52
CA THR A 69 -7.64 -9.28 4.34
C THR A 69 -7.83 -7.81 3.99
N ILE A 70 -8.97 -7.48 3.40
CA ILE A 70 -9.40 -6.09 3.23
C ILE A 70 -9.64 -5.48 4.61
N ASN A 71 -9.21 -4.23 4.79
CA ASN A 71 -9.53 -3.47 5.99
C ASN A 71 -11.06 -3.43 6.18
N PRO A 72 -11.62 -3.95 7.29
CA PRO A 72 -13.07 -4.03 7.48
C PRO A 72 -13.80 -2.68 7.46
N SER A 73 -13.07 -1.58 7.72
CA SER A 73 -13.62 -0.21 7.64
C SER A 73 -13.58 0.40 6.24
N LEU A 74 -12.96 -0.29 5.27
CA LEU A 74 -12.80 0.22 3.92
C LEU A 74 -14.16 0.34 3.22
N GLN A 75 -14.42 1.52 2.69
CA GLN A 75 -15.59 1.85 1.88
C GLN A 75 -15.11 2.36 0.52
N LEU A 76 -15.87 2.02 -0.53
CA LEU A 76 -15.67 2.48 -1.89
C LEU A 76 -16.76 3.49 -2.25
N LEU A 77 -16.37 4.71 -2.58
CA LEU A 77 -17.27 5.75 -3.03
C LEU A 77 -17.05 6.04 -4.50
N HIS A 78 -18.14 6.20 -5.25
CA HIS A 78 -18.10 6.71 -6.61
C HIS A 78 -18.37 8.21 -6.58
N SER A 79 -17.48 8.97 -7.19
CA SER A 79 -17.58 10.41 -7.38
C SER A 79 -17.64 10.70 -8.87
N SER A 80 -18.43 11.69 -9.27
CA SER A 80 -18.43 12.26 -10.63
C SER A 80 -17.33 13.31 -10.80
N TRP A 81 -16.65 13.65 -9.71
CA TRP A 81 -15.65 14.69 -9.62
C TRP A 81 -14.33 14.14 -9.11
N SER A 82 -13.23 14.67 -9.63
CA SER A 82 -11.89 14.29 -9.20
C SER A 82 -11.36 15.18 -8.09
N VAL A 83 -10.33 14.71 -7.36
CA VAL A 83 -9.53 15.52 -6.41
C VAL A 83 -10.33 15.90 -5.15
N LEU A 84 -11.48 15.26 -4.90
CA LEU A 84 -12.28 15.57 -3.70
C LEU A 84 -11.54 15.28 -2.39
N PRO A 85 -10.75 14.20 -2.23
CA PRO A 85 -10.00 13.97 -1.00
C PRO A 85 -8.96 15.06 -0.72
N ALA A 86 -8.35 15.64 -1.75
CA ALA A 86 -7.33 16.67 -1.58
C ALA A 86 -7.92 18.02 -1.13
N LEU A 87 -9.19 18.30 -1.46
CA LEU A 87 -9.91 19.47 -0.93
C LEU A 87 -10.07 19.46 0.58
N LEU A 88 -10.17 18.26 1.19
CA LEU A 88 -10.32 18.11 2.63
C LEU A 88 -8.98 18.13 3.38
N GLY A 89 -7.87 18.02 2.64
CA GLY A 89 -6.50 18.09 3.16
C GLY A 89 -5.89 19.49 3.01
N GLU A 90 -4.59 19.58 3.32
CA GLU A 90 -3.82 20.82 3.16
C GLU A 90 -3.36 21.07 1.72
N ASP A 91 -3.35 20.03 0.88
CA ASP A 91 -2.86 20.10 -0.50
C ASP A 91 -3.76 20.95 -1.41
N GLY A 92 -5.05 21.06 -1.06
CA GLY A 92 -6.05 21.75 -1.88
C GLY A 92 -6.24 21.09 -3.25
N GLY A 93 -6.87 21.81 -4.18
CA GLY A 93 -7.09 21.35 -5.55
C GLY A 93 -8.34 21.96 -6.16
N GLU A 94 -8.45 21.92 -7.49
CA GLU A 94 -9.66 22.32 -8.20
C GLU A 94 -10.40 21.06 -8.69
N PRO A 95 -11.63 20.80 -8.21
CA PRO A 95 -12.40 19.66 -8.67
C PRO A 95 -12.76 19.78 -10.16
N GLY A 96 -12.42 18.74 -10.92
CA GLY A 96 -12.84 18.58 -12.31
C GLY A 96 -13.96 17.55 -12.44
N PRO A 97 -14.83 17.66 -13.47
CA PRO A 97 -15.89 16.68 -13.74
C PRO A 97 -15.31 15.40 -14.35
N HIS A 98 -14.44 14.72 -13.61
CA HIS A 98 -13.82 13.46 -13.99
C HIS A 98 -14.19 12.40 -12.95
N PRO A 99 -14.96 11.37 -13.33
CA PRO A 99 -15.36 10.34 -12.38
C PRO A 99 -14.17 9.63 -11.77
N GLU A 100 -14.20 9.44 -10.45
CA GLU A 100 -13.17 8.72 -9.71
C GLU A 100 -13.78 7.78 -8.66
N MET A 101 -13.05 6.73 -8.33
CA MET A 101 -13.34 5.88 -7.19
C MET A 101 -12.51 6.35 -6.01
N ILE A 102 -13.15 6.61 -4.88
CA ILE A 102 -12.49 7.08 -3.66
C ILE A 102 -12.52 5.94 -2.64
N LEU A 103 -11.35 5.64 -2.08
CA LEU A 103 -11.20 4.75 -0.94
C LEU A 103 -11.36 5.57 0.33
N VAL A 104 -12.17 5.10 1.29
CA VAL A 104 -12.27 5.67 2.63
C VAL A 104 -12.06 4.55 3.64
N TRP A 105 -11.13 4.69 4.58
CA TRP A 105 -10.83 3.66 5.58
C TRP A 105 -10.30 4.26 6.87
N ARG A 106 -10.30 3.46 7.94
CA ARG A 106 -9.65 3.80 9.19
C ARG A 106 -8.21 3.30 9.17
N ASP A 107 -7.26 4.20 9.39
CA ASP A 107 -5.85 3.86 9.47
C ASP A 107 -5.59 2.92 10.65
N PRO A 108 -4.98 1.74 10.45
CA PRO A 108 -4.75 0.77 11.52
C PRO A 108 -3.71 1.22 12.56
N ALA A 109 -2.79 2.11 12.20
CA ALA A 109 -1.75 2.60 13.10
C ALA A 109 -2.23 3.79 13.94
N THR A 110 -2.94 4.74 13.34
CA THR A 110 -3.39 5.97 14.04
C THR A 110 -4.85 5.92 14.50
N GLY A 111 -5.66 5.03 13.93
CA GLY A 111 -7.09 4.96 14.17
C GLY A 111 -7.88 6.13 13.57
N THR A 112 -7.25 6.98 12.75
CA THR A 112 -7.91 8.13 12.12
C THR A 112 -8.51 7.74 10.76
N PRO A 113 -9.64 8.33 10.36
CA PRO A 113 -10.18 8.12 9.01
C PRO A 113 -9.22 8.73 7.96
N ARG A 114 -9.12 8.05 6.82
CA ARG A 114 -8.30 8.40 5.65
C ARG A 114 -9.16 8.29 4.41
N ALA A 115 -8.88 9.12 3.41
CA ALA A 115 -9.46 8.99 2.09
C ALA A 115 -8.43 9.29 1.00
N GLN A 116 -8.54 8.61 -0.14
CA GLN A 116 -7.74 8.89 -1.33
C GLN A 116 -8.47 8.43 -2.60
N ALA A 117 -8.12 9.01 -3.74
CA ALA A 117 -8.50 8.44 -5.03
C ALA A 117 -7.82 7.07 -5.21
N ALA A 118 -8.58 6.07 -5.65
CA ALA A 118 -8.10 4.71 -5.83
C ALA A 118 -7.13 4.63 -7.01
N ALA A 119 -5.87 4.30 -6.75
CA ALA A 119 -4.93 4.00 -7.81
C ALA A 119 -5.24 2.62 -8.42
N GLN A 120 -4.80 2.38 -9.66
CA GLN A 120 -4.97 1.07 -10.32
C GLN A 120 -4.37 -0.08 -9.49
N GLU A 121 -3.24 0.16 -8.83
CA GLU A 121 -2.59 -0.81 -7.97
C GLU A 121 -3.41 -1.13 -6.71
N ASP A 122 -4.11 -0.14 -6.15
CA ASP A 122 -4.97 -0.34 -4.98
C ASP A 122 -6.17 -1.21 -5.36
N LEU A 123 -6.78 -0.93 -6.51
CA LEU A 123 -7.91 -1.71 -7.04
C LEU A 123 -7.48 -3.14 -7.40
N LEU A 124 -6.28 -3.32 -7.96
CA LEU A 124 -5.70 -4.64 -8.19
C LEU A 124 -5.57 -5.38 -6.86
N ALA A 125 -4.93 -4.78 -5.86
CA ALA A 125 -4.72 -5.40 -4.56
C ALA A 125 -6.05 -5.81 -3.89
N LEU A 126 -7.07 -4.95 -3.95
CA LEU A 126 -8.41 -5.23 -3.45
C LEU A 126 -9.06 -6.41 -4.18
N LYS A 127 -8.99 -6.43 -5.51
CA LYS A 127 -9.55 -7.52 -6.33
C LYS A 127 -8.90 -8.86 -5.98
N LEU A 128 -7.57 -8.90 -5.87
CA LEU A 128 -6.84 -10.12 -5.54
C LEU A 128 -7.28 -10.71 -4.20
N VAL A 129 -7.42 -9.87 -3.17
CA VAL A 129 -7.84 -10.33 -1.84
C VAL A 129 -9.32 -10.68 -1.80
N ALA A 130 -10.19 -9.87 -2.43
CA ALA A 130 -11.64 -10.11 -2.47
C ALA A 130 -12.01 -11.41 -3.18
N GLU A 131 -11.32 -11.73 -4.28
CA GLU A 131 -11.62 -12.90 -5.13
C GLU A 131 -10.72 -14.11 -4.81
N GLY A 132 -9.78 -13.97 -3.87
CA GLY A 132 -8.83 -15.05 -3.53
C GLY A 132 -7.91 -15.44 -4.70
N ILE A 133 -7.51 -14.46 -5.52
CA ILE A 133 -6.66 -14.71 -6.69
C ILE A 133 -5.20 -14.81 -6.25
N GLU A 134 -4.55 -15.91 -6.62
CA GLU A 134 -3.14 -16.13 -6.32
C GLU A 134 -2.23 -15.14 -7.08
N PRO A 135 -1.20 -14.54 -6.44
CA PRO A 135 -0.33 -13.55 -7.07
C PRO A 135 0.34 -14.04 -8.35
N ARG A 136 0.70 -15.33 -8.42
CA ARG A 136 1.30 -15.95 -9.63
C ARG A 136 0.29 -16.03 -10.78
N GLN A 137 -0.98 -16.32 -10.48
CA GLN A 137 -2.04 -16.36 -11.47
C GLN A 137 -2.32 -14.95 -12.01
N ALA A 138 -2.42 -13.97 -11.13
CA ALA A 138 -2.61 -12.56 -11.52
C ALA A 138 -1.46 -12.04 -12.38
N ALA A 139 -0.22 -12.37 -12.02
CA ALA A 139 0.97 -12.04 -12.80
C ALA A 139 0.93 -12.65 -14.20
N ALA A 140 0.55 -13.92 -14.31
CA ALA A 140 0.42 -14.59 -15.61
C ALA A 140 -0.67 -13.98 -16.49
N LEU A 141 -1.85 -13.67 -15.91
CA LEU A 141 -2.97 -13.06 -16.65
C LEU A 141 -2.67 -11.62 -17.08
N GLY A 142 -1.98 -10.86 -16.25
CA GLY A 142 -1.63 -9.46 -16.54
C GLY A 142 -0.34 -9.29 -17.33
N GLU A 143 0.36 -10.37 -17.67
CA GLU A 143 1.71 -10.34 -18.26
C GLU A 143 2.71 -9.49 -17.42
N LEU A 144 2.56 -9.54 -16.10
CA LEU A 144 3.37 -8.78 -15.14
C LEU A 144 4.38 -9.68 -14.42
N PRO A 145 5.53 -9.15 -13.97
CA PRO A 145 6.37 -9.85 -13.01
C PRO A 145 5.61 -10.11 -11.70
N VAL A 146 5.73 -11.32 -11.15
CA VAL A 146 5.10 -11.66 -9.85
C VAL A 146 5.50 -10.71 -8.73
N GLY A 147 6.74 -10.20 -8.75
CA GLY A 147 7.23 -9.21 -7.80
C GLY A 147 6.44 -7.89 -7.85
N ALA A 148 5.96 -7.47 -9.02
CA ALA A 148 5.14 -6.27 -9.15
C ALA A 148 3.76 -6.45 -8.48
N VAL A 149 3.15 -7.62 -8.66
CA VAL A 149 1.87 -7.97 -8.01
C VAL A 149 2.03 -8.03 -6.49
N LEU A 150 3.09 -8.68 -6.00
CA LEU A 150 3.39 -8.74 -4.56
C LEU A 150 3.66 -7.34 -3.98
N ALA A 151 4.36 -6.48 -4.72
CA ALA A 151 4.63 -5.11 -4.29
C ALA A 151 3.37 -4.24 -4.24
N ALA A 152 2.39 -4.45 -5.13
CA ALA A 152 1.09 -3.77 -5.07
C ALA A 152 0.33 -4.17 -3.80
N LEU A 153 0.30 -5.46 -3.45
CA LEU A 153 -0.32 -5.93 -2.20
C LEU A 153 0.38 -5.36 -0.96
N GLU A 154 1.71 -5.26 -0.99
CA GLU A 154 2.49 -4.66 0.08
C GLU A 154 2.17 -3.18 0.25
N ARG A 155 2.19 -2.40 -0.84
CA ARG A 155 1.83 -0.96 -0.80
C ARG A 155 0.42 -0.72 -0.28
N ALA A 156 -0.55 -1.57 -0.66
CA ALA A 156 -1.90 -1.49 -0.12
C ALA A 156 -1.95 -1.84 1.39
N THR A 157 -1.08 -2.72 1.86
CA THR A 157 -0.90 -3.02 3.29
C THR A 157 -0.28 -1.82 4.03
N ASP A 158 0.78 -1.24 3.48
CA ASP A 158 1.46 -0.06 4.06
C ASP A 158 0.52 1.16 4.17
N LYS A 159 -0.41 1.32 3.21
CA LYS A 159 -1.47 2.34 3.25
C LYS A 159 -2.56 2.04 4.28
N GLY A 160 -2.63 0.81 4.80
CA GLY A 160 -3.72 0.35 5.68
C GLY A 160 -5.02 0.00 4.96
N ILE A 161 -5.02 -0.08 3.62
CA ILE A 161 -6.16 -0.53 2.81
C ILE A 161 -6.37 -2.03 2.98
N LEU A 162 -5.28 -2.78 3.06
CA LEU A 162 -5.25 -4.17 3.44
C LEU A 162 -4.65 -4.32 4.85
N LEU A 163 -5.10 -5.32 5.57
CA LEU A 163 -4.47 -5.78 6.80
C LEU A 163 -3.65 -7.04 6.49
N ALA A 164 -2.48 -7.16 7.12
CA ALA A 164 -1.61 -8.32 6.98
C ALA A 164 -1.32 -8.95 8.34
N PRO A 165 -1.10 -10.27 8.40
CA PRO A 165 -0.71 -10.93 9.63
C PRO A 165 0.65 -10.42 10.12
N PRO A 166 0.91 -10.43 11.44
CA PRO A 166 2.20 -10.04 11.96
C PRO A 166 3.31 -10.96 11.46
N SER A 167 4.52 -10.40 11.34
CA SER A 167 5.72 -11.17 11.00
C SER A 167 5.94 -12.29 12.02
N ARG A 168 6.27 -13.48 11.51
CA ARG A 168 6.69 -14.63 12.31
C ARG A 168 8.20 -14.65 12.56
N ILE A 169 8.95 -13.69 12.01
CA ILE A 169 10.36 -13.49 12.35
C ILE A 169 10.41 -12.51 13.53
N ARG A 170 10.40 -13.06 14.74
CA ARG A 170 10.36 -12.29 15.99
C ARG A 170 11.47 -12.72 16.95
N ARG A 171 11.89 -11.78 17.80
CA ARG A 171 12.77 -12.06 18.93
C ARG A 171 11.93 -12.62 20.08
N GLU A 172 12.26 -13.83 20.51
CA GLU A 172 11.60 -14.52 21.62
C GLU A 172 12.26 -14.16 22.95
N ALA A 173 11.48 -14.10 24.03
CA ALA A 173 11.97 -13.70 25.35
C ALA A 173 13.01 -14.70 25.89
N GLU A 174 12.90 -15.98 25.52
CA GLU A 174 13.83 -17.03 25.90
C GLU A 174 15.23 -16.83 25.29
N SER A 175 15.30 -16.27 24.08
CA SER A 175 16.54 -16.10 23.32
C SER A 175 17.10 -14.67 23.37
N PHE A 176 16.27 -13.70 23.75
CA PHE A 176 16.64 -12.29 23.82
C PHE A 176 15.92 -11.62 25.00
N PRO A 177 16.65 -11.08 25.99
CA PRO A 177 16.03 -10.47 27.16
C PRO A 177 15.24 -9.22 26.75
N LEU A 178 13.91 -9.35 26.72
CA LEU A 178 12.98 -8.26 26.45
C LEU A 178 12.87 -7.37 27.69
N THR A 179 13.61 -6.27 27.69
CA THR A 179 13.44 -5.23 28.72
C THR A 179 12.40 -4.21 28.24
N ALA A 180 11.79 -3.48 29.17
CA ALA A 180 10.85 -2.39 28.84
C ALA A 180 11.47 -1.26 27.99
N ALA A 181 12.82 -1.23 27.88
CA ALA A 181 13.54 -0.28 27.04
C ALA A 181 13.58 -0.66 25.55
N VAL A 182 13.26 -1.92 25.20
CA VAL A 182 13.30 -2.38 23.81
C VAL A 182 12.00 -2.00 23.12
N GLU A 183 12.09 -1.11 22.13
CA GLU A 183 10.91 -0.69 21.38
C GLU A 183 10.31 -1.85 20.57
N PRO A 184 8.97 -1.98 20.50
CA PRO A 184 8.30 -3.09 19.81
C PRO A 184 8.73 -3.30 18.35
N ARG A 185 9.08 -2.22 17.63
CA ARG A 185 9.56 -2.30 16.24
C ARG A 185 10.86 -3.08 16.07
N PHE A 186 11.67 -3.20 17.13
CA PHE A 186 12.88 -4.04 17.11
C PHE A 186 12.58 -5.49 17.47
N LEU A 187 11.34 -5.87 17.77
CA LEU A 187 11.01 -7.24 18.16
C LEU A 187 10.61 -8.12 16.98
N SER A 188 10.34 -7.53 15.82
CA SER A 188 9.94 -8.25 14.61
C SER A 188 10.64 -7.69 13.37
N ALA A 189 10.97 -8.55 12.42
CA ALA A 189 11.46 -8.13 11.11
C ALA A 189 10.32 -8.19 10.08
N GLY A 190 9.99 -7.08 9.44
CA GLY A 190 9.02 -7.05 8.32
C GLY A 190 9.61 -7.48 6.98
N VAL A 191 10.94 -7.58 6.88
CA VAL A 191 11.66 -7.88 5.64
C VAL A 191 12.70 -8.97 5.90
N PHE A 192 12.84 -9.88 4.94
CA PHE A 192 13.94 -10.85 4.88
C PHE A 192 14.76 -10.61 3.62
N THR A 193 16.05 -10.33 3.80
CA THR A 193 16.97 -9.99 2.71
C THR A 193 17.90 -11.15 2.41
N LEU A 194 17.84 -11.66 1.17
CA LEU A 194 18.83 -12.57 0.62
C LEU A 194 19.97 -11.76 0.00
N GLN A 195 21.12 -11.73 0.65
CA GLN A 195 22.37 -11.26 0.03
C GLN A 195 22.96 -12.40 -0.81
N TRP A 196 22.94 -12.25 -2.13
CA TRP A 196 23.24 -13.33 -3.05
C TRP A 196 24.45 -13.06 -3.92
N HIS A 197 25.51 -13.82 -3.66
CA HIS A 197 26.68 -13.91 -4.52
C HIS A 197 26.34 -14.69 -5.80
N ILE A 198 25.84 -14.00 -6.82
CA ILE A 198 25.37 -14.62 -8.08
C ILE A 198 26.51 -15.01 -9.02
N THR A 199 27.67 -14.36 -8.88
CA THR A 199 28.88 -14.62 -9.66
C THR A 199 30.12 -14.23 -8.86
N GLN A 200 31.25 -14.91 -9.06
CA GLN A 200 32.56 -14.47 -8.58
C GLN A 200 33.40 -13.80 -9.68
N VAL A 201 32.89 -13.76 -10.91
CA VAL A 201 33.53 -13.03 -12.00
C VAL A 201 33.55 -11.55 -11.65
N CYS A 202 34.74 -10.96 -11.72
CA CYS A 202 34.97 -9.55 -11.43
C CYS A 202 35.99 -9.00 -12.41
N ASP A 203 35.72 -7.84 -12.96
CA ASP A 203 36.62 -7.05 -13.82
C ASP A 203 37.60 -6.18 -13.01
N LEU A 204 37.51 -6.23 -11.69
CA LEU A 204 38.32 -5.45 -10.75
C LEU A 204 39.17 -6.32 -9.82
N HIS A 205 40.25 -5.74 -9.29
CA HIS A 205 41.21 -6.40 -8.41
C HIS A 205 41.40 -5.64 -7.08
N CYS A 206 40.30 -5.31 -6.42
CA CYS A 206 40.27 -4.44 -5.24
C CYS A 206 41.13 -4.98 -4.07
N LYS A 207 41.95 -4.12 -3.45
CA LYS A 207 42.86 -4.48 -2.34
C LYS A 207 42.13 -5.15 -1.17
N HIS A 208 40.92 -4.70 -0.85
CA HIS A 208 40.11 -5.20 0.28
C HIS A 208 38.97 -6.14 -0.17
N CYS A 209 39.13 -6.83 -1.31
CA CYS A 209 38.16 -7.84 -1.73
C CYS A 209 38.20 -9.04 -0.77
N TYR A 210 37.09 -9.29 -0.08
CA TYR A 210 36.97 -10.31 0.96
C TYR A 210 36.75 -11.72 0.41
N ASP A 211 36.39 -11.87 -0.87
CA ASP A 211 36.23 -13.16 -1.53
C ASP A 211 36.83 -13.11 -2.94
N ARG A 212 37.87 -13.90 -3.18
CA ARG A 212 38.56 -14.05 -4.47
C ARG A 212 38.58 -15.50 -4.95
N SER A 213 37.71 -16.32 -4.36
CA SER A 213 37.67 -17.73 -4.71
C SER A 213 37.14 -17.91 -6.13
N ASP A 214 37.75 -18.84 -6.86
CA ASP A 214 37.25 -19.25 -8.17
C ASP A 214 36.04 -20.18 -7.95
N ARG A 215 34.84 -19.65 -8.23
CA ARG A 215 33.59 -20.41 -8.15
C ARG A 215 32.81 -20.20 -9.42
N ALA A 216 32.35 -21.31 -9.99
CA ALA A 216 31.44 -21.27 -11.11
C ALA A 216 30.13 -20.55 -10.70
N PRO A 217 29.57 -19.70 -11.58
CA PRO A 217 28.28 -19.08 -11.33
C PRO A 217 27.17 -20.14 -11.26
N LEU A 218 26.13 -19.88 -10.47
CA LEU A 218 25.02 -20.80 -10.34
C LEU A 218 24.23 -20.88 -11.67
N PRO A 219 23.88 -22.09 -12.16
CA PRO A 219 23.03 -22.23 -13.34
C PRO A 219 21.69 -21.51 -13.15
N LEU A 220 21.16 -20.87 -14.21
CA LEU A 220 19.93 -20.07 -14.14
C LEU A 220 18.76 -20.83 -13.53
N ALA A 221 18.53 -22.09 -13.93
CA ALA A 221 17.44 -22.91 -13.41
C ALA A 221 17.52 -23.11 -11.89
N ARG A 222 18.74 -23.28 -11.36
CA ARG A 222 18.96 -23.36 -9.91
C ARG A 222 18.76 -22.00 -9.24
N GLY A 223 19.17 -20.92 -9.89
CA GLY A 223 18.92 -19.57 -9.40
C GLY A 223 17.43 -19.23 -9.29
N LEU A 224 16.63 -19.59 -10.29
CA LEU A 224 15.18 -19.40 -10.25
C LEU A 224 14.54 -20.22 -9.12
N ALA A 225 14.98 -21.46 -8.91
CA ALA A 225 14.51 -22.28 -7.80
C ALA A 225 14.82 -21.65 -6.42
N VAL A 226 16.00 -21.03 -6.25
CA VAL A 226 16.33 -20.30 -5.01
C VAL A 226 15.39 -19.10 -4.79
N LEU A 227 15.00 -18.40 -5.85
CA LEU A 227 14.04 -17.29 -5.75
C LEU A 227 12.62 -17.79 -5.41
N ASP A 228 12.22 -18.94 -5.94
CA ASP A 228 10.95 -19.58 -5.57
C ASP A 228 10.95 -20.03 -4.11
N ASP A 229 12.04 -20.62 -3.63
CA ASP A 229 12.22 -21.01 -2.22
C ASP A 229 12.21 -19.77 -1.29
N LEU A 230 12.89 -18.69 -1.69
CA LEU A 230 12.86 -17.42 -0.96
C LEU A 230 11.43 -16.88 -0.86
N LEU A 231 10.69 -16.88 -1.96
CA LEU A 231 9.30 -16.41 -1.95
C LEU A 231 8.42 -17.25 -1.02
N ALA A 232 8.51 -18.57 -1.11
CA ALA A 232 7.77 -19.48 -0.24
C ALA A 232 8.13 -19.28 1.24
N PHE A 233 9.42 -19.11 1.55
CA PHE A 233 9.89 -18.79 2.90
C PHE A 233 9.26 -17.48 3.39
N CYS A 234 9.37 -16.40 2.62
CA CYS A 234 8.83 -15.09 2.98
C CYS A 234 7.32 -15.12 3.22
N GLN A 235 6.56 -15.82 2.38
CA GLN A 235 5.12 -16.03 2.55
C GLN A 235 4.82 -16.79 3.85
N SER A 236 5.53 -17.90 4.13
CA SER A 236 5.33 -18.70 5.35
C SER A 236 5.64 -17.93 6.64
N ARG A 237 6.46 -16.88 6.55
CA ARG A 237 6.92 -16.05 7.66
C ARG A 237 6.25 -14.68 7.75
N HIS A 238 5.35 -14.34 6.83
CA HIS A 238 4.68 -13.05 6.76
C HIS A 238 5.67 -11.88 6.71
N VAL A 239 6.67 -12.00 5.84
CA VAL A 239 7.68 -10.96 5.62
C VAL A 239 7.84 -10.67 4.13
N ARG A 240 8.24 -9.44 3.81
CA ARG A 240 8.63 -9.08 2.45
C ARG A 240 9.99 -9.70 2.11
N GLY A 241 10.08 -10.30 0.93
CA GLY A 241 11.37 -10.75 0.38
C GLY A 241 12.12 -9.62 -0.31
N GLN A 242 13.42 -9.54 -0.07
CA GLN A 242 14.33 -8.65 -0.79
C GLN A 242 15.56 -9.44 -1.24
N VAL A 243 16.06 -9.16 -2.45
CA VAL A 243 17.31 -9.74 -2.94
C VAL A 243 18.32 -8.63 -3.18
N SER A 244 19.51 -8.80 -2.61
CA SER A 244 20.66 -7.95 -2.88
C SER A 244 21.67 -8.78 -3.68
N PHE A 245 21.82 -8.48 -4.97
CA PHE A 245 22.78 -9.17 -5.83
C PHE A 245 24.20 -8.68 -5.56
N SER A 246 25.08 -9.59 -5.21
CA SER A 246 26.48 -9.36 -4.84
C SER A 246 27.41 -10.42 -5.45
N GLY A 247 28.65 -10.52 -4.95
CA GLY A 247 29.67 -11.45 -5.42
C GLY A 247 30.92 -10.70 -5.88
N GLY A 248 31.44 -11.06 -7.05
CA GLY A 248 32.34 -10.21 -7.83
C GLY A 248 31.61 -8.97 -8.35
N ASN A 249 31.56 -8.80 -9.66
CA ASN A 249 30.70 -7.79 -10.28
C ASN A 249 29.39 -8.45 -10.73
N PRO A 250 28.24 -8.21 -10.04
CA PRO A 250 26.98 -8.89 -10.33
C PRO A 250 26.47 -8.63 -11.76
N LEU A 251 26.85 -7.49 -12.36
CA LEU A 251 26.48 -7.14 -13.73
C LEU A 251 27.15 -8.04 -14.79
N LEU A 252 28.21 -8.76 -14.43
CA LEU A 252 28.88 -9.71 -15.31
C LEU A 252 28.22 -11.10 -15.29
N TYR A 253 27.16 -11.31 -14.51
CA TYR A 253 26.40 -12.56 -14.54
C TYR A 253 25.62 -12.68 -15.87
N PRO A 254 25.80 -13.75 -16.68
CA PRO A 254 25.20 -13.86 -18.02
C PRO A 254 23.67 -13.76 -18.06
N HIS A 255 23.01 -13.99 -16.92
CA HIS A 255 21.55 -13.95 -16.81
C HIS A 255 21.05 -12.88 -15.83
N PHE A 256 21.84 -11.84 -15.55
CA PHE A 256 21.50 -10.80 -14.59
C PHE A 256 20.10 -10.20 -14.82
N LEU A 257 19.77 -9.82 -16.05
CA LEU A 257 18.46 -9.25 -16.39
C LEU A 257 17.29 -10.24 -16.29
N ARG A 258 17.55 -11.56 -16.34
CA ARG A 258 16.51 -12.57 -16.13
C ARG A 258 16.30 -12.88 -14.65
N ALA A 259 17.33 -12.71 -13.83
CA ALA A 259 17.28 -12.92 -12.38
C ALA A 259 16.78 -11.69 -11.62
N SER A 260 17.04 -10.48 -12.14
CA SER A 260 16.52 -9.24 -11.59
C SER A 260 15.21 -8.88 -12.30
N PRO A 261 14.04 -8.85 -11.62
CA PRO A 261 12.87 -8.22 -12.22
C PRO A 261 13.22 -6.75 -12.53
N ALA A 262 12.73 -6.25 -13.67
CA ALA A 262 12.85 -4.84 -14.02
C ALA A 262 12.28 -3.97 -12.88
N PRO A 263 12.86 -2.79 -12.57
CA PRO A 263 12.26 -1.88 -11.63
C PRO A 263 10.86 -1.53 -12.13
N ALA A 264 9.83 -1.98 -11.41
CA ALA A 264 8.47 -1.50 -11.63
C ALA A 264 8.51 0.02 -11.44
N GLY A 265 8.12 0.76 -12.47
CA GLY A 265 8.34 2.19 -12.58
C GLY A 265 7.82 2.97 -11.37
N HIS A 266 8.73 3.37 -10.48
CA HIS A 266 8.82 4.68 -9.83
C HIS A 266 10.23 4.82 -9.22
N PRO A 267 10.90 5.99 -9.30
CA PRO A 267 12.35 6.10 -9.15
C PRO A 267 12.88 6.20 -7.69
N GLU A 268 12.11 5.87 -6.66
CA GLU A 268 12.47 6.26 -5.28
C GLU A 268 12.92 5.14 -4.33
N THR A 269 13.10 3.90 -4.77
CA THR A 269 13.76 2.86 -3.95
C THR A 269 15.00 2.27 -4.61
N GLY A 270 15.87 3.17 -5.07
CA GLY A 270 17.30 2.91 -5.12
C GLY A 270 17.89 3.05 -3.72
N LEU A 271 17.97 1.98 -2.95
CA LEU A 271 18.76 1.96 -1.72
C LEU A 271 20.25 1.87 -2.10
N LEU A 272 20.77 2.94 -2.67
CA LEU A 272 22.19 3.30 -2.63
C LEU A 272 22.42 4.01 -1.30
N SER A 273 22.51 3.25 -0.20
CA SER A 273 23.12 3.77 1.02
C SER A 273 24.63 3.69 0.86
N GLY A 274 25.18 4.79 0.36
CA GLY A 274 26.62 5.02 0.27
C GLY A 274 26.83 6.53 0.18
N LYS A 275 26.98 7.17 1.33
CA LYS A 275 27.56 8.52 1.45
C LYS A 275 28.54 8.53 2.63
N PRO A 276 29.55 9.40 2.56
CA PRO A 276 30.97 9.07 2.56
C PRO A 276 31.56 8.59 3.88
#